data_AF-A0A842YIB5-F1
#
_entry.id   AF-A0A842YIB5-F1
#
_cell.length_a   1.000
_cell.length_b   1.000
_cell.length_c   1.000
_cell.angle_alpha   90.00
_cell.angle_beta   90.00
_cell.angle_gamma   90.00
#
_symmetry.space_group_name_H-M   'P 1'
#
loop_
_entity.id
_entity.type
_entity.pdbx_description
1 polymer ?
#
loop_
_entity_poly.entity_id
_entity_poly.type
_entity_poly.pdbx_seq_one_letter_code
_entity_poly.pdbx_strand_id
1 'polypeptide(L)'
;MLNERNNSTHLDKYVPSAEKPSLNLIYYVATNLTEVPVLSNSVIAGDHLTLKAAWTPSVVNRSRLEVFAPAIPSSLTQDLNTHTIEIDTRYLGNNATCTINATAWLINGTIVFQTFVNVYIGNFFVPRVTVTSPNGAEVWSGINNITWTASDINVGDSLRYQVFISSDGGKSFDALVSSITRKWFTWDCSTWDNLDTYLVEVRVTDGIYFSSDRSDSTFTAGGINITTTLPTTTTTTITGATTTTTTTFDPRLTAFMVILVISSSVMAIVVYYAARKWF
;
A
#
# COMPACT_ATOMS: atom_id res chain seq x y z
N MET A 1 -34.72 -56.35 -55.17
CA MET A 1 -33.48 -55.54 -55.17
C MET A 1 -33.69 -54.44 -54.15
N LEU A 2 -33.14 -54.64 -52.95
CA LEU A 2 -32.07 -53.85 -52.30
C LEU A 2 -32.64 -52.60 -51.57
N ASN A 3 -32.73 -52.58 -50.22
CA ASN A 3 -31.69 -52.17 -49.24
C ASN A 3 -31.26 -50.69 -49.47
N GLU A 4 -31.18 -49.74 -48.52
CA GLU A 4 -30.66 -49.71 -47.13
C GLU A 4 -31.19 -48.47 -46.37
N ARG A 5 -31.63 -48.60 -45.10
CA ARG A 5 -30.97 -48.25 -43.81
C ARG A 5 -30.90 -46.76 -43.40
N ASN A 6 -31.61 -46.48 -42.30
CA ASN A 6 -31.16 -45.87 -41.03
C ASN A 6 -29.98 -44.89 -41.04
N ASN A 7 -30.19 -43.69 -40.49
CA ASN A 7 -29.63 -43.38 -39.17
C ASN A 7 -30.33 -42.17 -38.52
N SER A 8 -31.31 -42.43 -37.64
CA SER A 8 -31.61 -41.52 -36.55
C SER A 8 -30.45 -41.60 -35.55
N THR A 9 -29.72 -40.50 -35.38
CA THR A 9 -28.86 -40.33 -34.22
C THR A 9 -29.41 -39.17 -33.42
N HIS A 10 -30.50 -39.47 -32.71
CA HIS A 10 -30.86 -38.77 -31.50
C HIS A 10 -29.75 -39.08 -30.49
N LEU A 11 -28.68 -38.27 -30.51
CA LEU A 11 -27.73 -38.24 -29.40
C LEU A 11 -28.39 -37.42 -28.30
N ASP A 12 -29.39 -38.03 -27.65
CA ASP A 12 -29.65 -37.73 -26.26
C ASP A 12 -28.36 -38.04 -25.52
N LYS A 13 -27.61 -36.98 -25.25
CA LYS A 13 -26.52 -37.03 -24.30
C LYS A 13 -27.18 -37.20 -22.93
N TYR A 14 -27.55 -38.43 -22.61
CA TYR A 14 -27.94 -38.82 -21.28
C TYR A 14 -26.73 -38.55 -20.38
N VAL A 15 -26.79 -37.47 -19.62
CA VAL A 15 -25.89 -37.22 -18.49
C VAL A 15 -26.64 -37.65 -17.25
N PRO A 16 -26.54 -38.90 -16.78
CA PRO A 16 -27.03 -39.24 -15.47
C PRO A 16 -25.94 -38.89 -14.46
N SER A 17 -26.07 -37.71 -13.87
CA SER A 17 -25.87 -37.60 -12.44
C SER A 17 -26.65 -36.38 -11.98
N ALA A 18 -27.52 -36.58 -11.00
CA ALA A 18 -28.07 -35.51 -10.18
C ALA A 18 -26.91 -34.92 -9.35
N GLU A 19 -25.94 -34.31 -10.03
CA GLU A 19 -24.80 -33.70 -9.39
C GLU A 19 -25.35 -32.58 -8.51
N LYS A 20 -25.26 -32.81 -7.20
CA LYS A 20 -25.81 -31.90 -6.21
C LYS A 20 -24.93 -30.63 -6.23
N PRO A 21 -25.51 -29.44 -6.43
CA PRO A 21 -24.72 -28.22 -6.37
C PRO A 21 -24.11 -28.07 -4.98
N SER A 22 -22.80 -27.88 -4.93
CA SER A 22 -22.03 -27.50 -3.75
C SER A 22 -21.59 -26.04 -3.88
N LEU A 23 -21.53 -25.36 -2.74
CA LEU A 23 -20.99 -24.01 -2.62
C LEU A 23 -19.68 -24.10 -1.84
N ASN A 24 -18.64 -23.47 -2.36
CA ASN A 24 -17.46 -23.10 -1.62
C ASN A 24 -17.50 -21.58 -1.40
N LEU A 25 -17.86 -21.14 -0.18
CA LEU A 25 -17.79 -19.73 0.21
C LEU A 25 -16.50 -19.51 0.98
N ILE A 26 -15.66 -18.65 0.43
CA ILE A 26 -14.33 -18.33 0.96
C ILE A 26 -14.11 -16.82 0.93
N TYR A 27 -13.08 -16.38 1.65
CA TYR A 27 -12.54 -15.04 1.54
C TYR A 27 -11.03 -15.06 1.38
N TYR A 28 -10.49 -13.98 0.85
CA TYR A 28 -9.07 -13.66 0.84
C TYR A 28 -8.91 -12.13 0.88
N VAL A 29 -7.68 -11.67 1.08
CA VAL A 29 -7.34 -10.24 1.15
C VAL A 29 -6.30 -9.91 0.09
N ALA A 30 -6.26 -8.67 -0.40
CA ALA A 30 -5.39 -8.32 -1.54
C ALA A 30 -3.89 -8.61 -1.31
N THR A 31 -3.43 -8.52 -0.05
CA THR A 31 -2.04 -8.77 0.34
C THR A 31 -1.75 -10.25 0.67
N ASN A 32 -2.78 -11.08 0.80
CA ASN A 32 -2.67 -12.51 1.08
C ASN A 32 -3.82 -13.27 0.42
N LEU A 33 -3.50 -13.91 -0.71
CA LEU A 33 -4.45 -14.65 -1.54
C LEU A 33 -4.77 -16.06 -1.01
N THR A 34 -4.39 -16.38 0.23
CA THR A 34 -4.77 -17.64 0.86
C THR A 34 -6.27 -17.67 1.07
N GLU A 35 -6.96 -18.61 0.43
CA GLU A 35 -8.40 -18.76 0.52
C GLU A 35 -8.80 -19.42 1.86
N VAL A 36 -9.69 -18.76 2.61
CA VAL A 36 -10.15 -19.22 3.92
C VAL A 36 -11.68 -19.39 3.90
N PRO A 37 -12.24 -20.52 4.39
CA PRO A 37 -13.68 -20.74 4.37
C PRO A 37 -14.44 -19.77 5.27
N VAL A 38 -15.62 -19.34 4.81
CA VAL A 38 -16.54 -18.50 5.58
C VAL A 38 -17.73 -19.32 6.04
N LEU A 39 -17.96 -19.33 7.34
CA LEU A 39 -19.08 -20.00 8.01
C LEU A 39 -19.95 -18.99 8.77
N SER A 40 -21.16 -19.40 9.17
CA SER A 40 -21.94 -18.58 10.10
C SER A 40 -21.16 -18.35 11.40
N ASN A 41 -21.27 -17.16 11.99
CA ASN A 41 -20.48 -16.69 13.15
C ASN A 41 -18.98 -16.46 12.90
N SER A 42 -18.53 -16.48 11.64
CA SER A 42 -17.13 -16.16 11.33
C SER A 42 -16.82 -14.70 11.59
N VAL A 43 -15.60 -14.43 12.06
CA VAL A 43 -15.04 -13.09 12.16
C VAL A 43 -13.93 -13.01 11.14
N ILE A 44 -14.16 -12.26 10.06
CA ILE A 44 -13.22 -12.12 8.96
C ILE A 44 -12.79 -10.66 8.88
N ALA A 45 -11.50 -10.42 8.65
CA ALA A 45 -10.96 -9.07 8.59
C ALA A 45 -9.72 -8.98 7.70
N GLY A 46 -9.50 -7.78 7.16
CA GLY A 46 -8.28 -7.43 6.43
C GLY A 46 -8.47 -6.26 5.49
N ASP A 47 -7.37 -5.86 4.85
CA ASP A 47 -7.37 -4.82 3.81
C ASP A 47 -7.85 -5.40 2.48
N HIS A 48 -8.81 -4.73 1.83
CA HIS A 48 -9.46 -5.20 0.61
C HIS A 48 -9.92 -6.66 0.70
N LEU A 49 -10.83 -6.93 1.65
CA LEU A 49 -11.38 -8.27 1.84
C LEU A 49 -12.37 -8.60 0.71
N THR A 50 -12.06 -9.65 -0.04
CA THR A 50 -12.91 -10.16 -1.12
C THR A 50 -13.59 -11.45 -0.69
N LEU A 51 -14.91 -11.49 -0.78
CA LEU A 51 -15.71 -12.70 -0.66
C LEU A 51 -15.84 -13.36 -2.02
N LYS A 52 -15.65 -14.68 -2.07
CA LYS A 52 -15.77 -15.47 -3.29
C LYS A 52 -16.70 -16.65 -3.05
N ALA A 53 -17.77 -16.70 -3.83
CA ALA A 53 -18.72 -17.81 -3.87
C ALA A 53 -18.51 -18.60 -5.15
N ALA A 54 -18.00 -19.83 -5.03
CA ALA A 54 -17.80 -20.74 -6.14
C ALA A 54 -18.76 -21.93 -6.03
N TRP A 55 -19.67 -22.05 -6.99
CA TRP A 55 -20.58 -23.18 -7.11
C TRP A 55 -20.04 -24.26 -8.06
N THR A 56 -20.55 -25.48 -7.96
CA THR A 56 -20.24 -26.58 -8.89
C THR A 56 -20.48 -26.17 -10.36
N PRO A 57 -19.42 -26.07 -11.20
CA PRO A 57 -19.53 -25.46 -12.53
C PRO A 57 -20.38 -26.23 -13.54
N SER A 58 -20.48 -27.55 -13.39
CA SER A 58 -21.21 -28.45 -14.30
C SER A 58 -22.73 -28.26 -14.24
N VAL A 59 -23.25 -27.68 -13.16
CA VAL A 59 -24.70 -27.58 -12.91
C VAL A 59 -25.21 -26.15 -12.76
N VAL A 60 -24.35 -25.17 -12.44
CA VAL A 60 -24.71 -23.75 -12.27
C VAL A 60 -24.25 -22.92 -13.47
N ASN A 61 -25.17 -22.15 -14.06
CA ASN A 61 -24.85 -21.20 -15.14
C ASN A 61 -25.06 -19.73 -14.75
N ARG A 62 -25.72 -19.47 -13.61
CA ARG A 62 -25.91 -18.13 -13.04
C ARG A 62 -25.89 -18.23 -11.52
N SER A 63 -25.24 -17.28 -10.87
CA SER A 63 -25.24 -17.16 -9.42
C SER A 63 -25.47 -15.72 -9.00
N ARG A 64 -25.80 -15.54 -7.72
CA ARG A 64 -25.95 -14.24 -7.08
C ARG A 64 -25.39 -14.33 -5.66
N LEU A 65 -24.57 -13.35 -5.29
CA LEU A 65 -24.07 -13.18 -3.94
C LEU A 65 -24.58 -11.86 -3.38
N GLU A 66 -25.14 -11.91 -2.17
CA GLU A 66 -25.69 -10.75 -1.47
C GLU A 66 -25.07 -10.69 -0.07
N VAL A 67 -24.58 -9.52 0.31
CA VAL A 67 -24.05 -9.23 1.65
C VAL A 67 -24.90 -8.11 2.21
N PHE A 68 -25.65 -8.39 3.27
CA PHE A 68 -26.53 -7.44 3.93
C PHE A 68 -26.01 -7.12 5.32
N ALA A 69 -25.69 -5.85 5.57
CA ALA A 69 -25.40 -5.37 6.92
C ALA A 69 -26.70 -4.80 7.51
N PRO A 70 -27.26 -5.34 8.60
CA PRO A 70 -28.44 -4.75 9.24
C PRO A 70 -28.11 -3.49 10.08
N ALA A 71 -26.89 -3.40 10.63
CA ALA A 71 -26.51 -2.33 11.55
C ALA A 71 -26.14 -1.01 10.83
N ILE A 72 -25.77 -1.10 9.55
CA ILE A 72 -25.56 0.04 8.65
C ILE A 72 -26.45 -0.22 7.43
N PRO A 73 -27.19 0.74 6.87
CA PRO A 73 -28.13 0.49 5.77
C PRO A 73 -27.39 0.30 4.42
N SER A 74 -26.49 -0.69 4.37
CA SER A 74 -25.59 -0.98 3.25
C SER A 74 -25.75 -2.45 2.85
N SER A 75 -25.91 -2.69 1.55
CA SER A 75 -25.93 -4.03 0.99
C SER A 75 -25.12 -4.09 -0.30
N LEU A 76 -24.36 -5.17 -0.45
CA LEU A 76 -23.62 -5.47 -1.67
C LEU A 76 -24.30 -6.63 -2.38
N THR A 77 -24.51 -6.49 -3.68
CA THR A 77 -25.13 -7.53 -4.51
C THR A 77 -24.40 -7.64 -5.82
N GLN A 78 -24.10 -8.87 -6.22
CA GLN A 78 -23.61 -9.18 -7.55
C GLN A 78 -24.36 -10.38 -8.10
N ASP A 79 -24.80 -10.30 -9.35
CA ASP A 79 -25.59 -11.30 -10.06
C ASP A 79 -25.00 -11.46 -11.46
N LEU A 80 -24.45 -12.63 -11.74
CA LEU A 80 -23.70 -12.90 -12.97
C LEU A 80 -24.07 -14.27 -13.54
N ASN A 81 -24.01 -14.40 -14.86
CA ASN A 81 -24.15 -15.66 -15.60
C ASN A 81 -22.87 -16.51 -15.51
N THR A 82 -22.38 -16.70 -14.28
CA THR A 82 -21.20 -17.47 -13.94
C THR A 82 -21.49 -18.34 -12.72
N HIS A 83 -20.71 -19.39 -12.52
CA HIS A 83 -20.75 -20.23 -11.32
C HIS A 83 -19.90 -19.67 -10.17
N THR A 84 -19.03 -18.68 -10.45
CA THR A 84 -18.17 -18.03 -9.46
C THR A 84 -18.44 -16.52 -9.45
N ILE A 85 -18.60 -15.95 -8.26
CA ILE A 85 -18.86 -14.52 -8.01
C ILE A 85 -17.95 -14.03 -6.90
N GLU A 86 -17.44 -12.79 -7.05
CA GLU A 86 -16.49 -12.17 -6.13
C GLU A 86 -16.91 -10.73 -5.78
N ILE A 87 -17.13 -10.46 -4.49
CA ILE A 87 -17.49 -9.13 -3.98
C ILE A 87 -16.38 -8.61 -3.09
N ASP A 88 -15.82 -7.45 -3.45
CA ASP A 88 -14.97 -6.67 -2.54
C ASP A 88 -15.85 -6.02 -1.47
N THR A 89 -15.66 -6.44 -0.22
CA THR A 89 -16.52 -6.02 0.88
C THR A 89 -16.23 -4.62 1.37
N ARG A 90 -15.15 -3.96 0.90
CA ARG A 90 -14.85 -2.57 1.24
C ARG A 90 -15.96 -1.60 0.88
N TYR A 91 -16.75 -1.95 -0.15
CA TYR A 91 -17.87 -1.12 -0.60
C TYR A 91 -19.03 -1.11 0.40
N LEU A 92 -18.99 -1.92 1.47
CA LEU A 92 -19.87 -1.74 2.62
C LEU A 92 -19.71 -0.35 3.25
N GLY A 93 -18.51 0.24 3.15
CA GLY A 93 -18.19 1.58 3.64
C GLY A 93 -18.06 1.71 5.16
N ASN A 94 -18.30 0.63 5.90
CA ASN A 94 -18.13 0.51 7.34
C ASN A 94 -17.98 -0.97 7.73
N ASN A 95 -17.41 -1.22 8.89
CA ASN A 95 -17.34 -2.56 9.46
C ASN A 95 -18.68 -2.96 10.07
N ALA A 96 -19.13 -4.18 9.79
CA ALA A 96 -20.44 -4.63 10.24
C ALA A 96 -20.53 -6.14 10.37
N THR A 97 -21.43 -6.58 11.23
CA THR A 97 -21.95 -7.95 11.21
C THR A 97 -22.98 -8.05 10.10
N CYS A 98 -22.79 -9.02 9.21
CA CYS A 98 -23.56 -9.19 7.98
C CYS A 98 -24.26 -10.56 7.93
N THR A 99 -25.32 -10.61 7.11
CA THR A 99 -25.92 -11.83 6.58
C THR A 99 -25.52 -11.97 5.13
N ILE A 100 -24.99 -13.13 4.74
CA ILE A 100 -24.56 -13.42 3.38
C ILE A 100 -25.52 -14.44 2.77
N ASN A 101 -26.13 -14.12 1.64
CA ASN A 101 -26.97 -15.04 0.86
C ASN A 101 -26.28 -15.36 -0.46
N ALA A 102 -26.00 -16.63 -0.70
CA ALA A 102 -25.51 -17.14 -1.97
C ALA A 102 -26.64 -17.90 -2.65
N THR A 103 -27.06 -17.46 -3.84
CA THR A 103 -28.11 -18.09 -4.65
C THR A 103 -27.50 -18.59 -5.97
N ALA A 104 -27.92 -19.74 -6.46
CA ALA A 104 -27.55 -20.26 -7.76
C ALA A 104 -28.77 -20.77 -8.53
N TRP A 105 -28.77 -20.52 -9.84
CA TRP A 105 -29.73 -21.06 -10.79
C TRP A 105 -29.06 -22.19 -11.56
N LEU A 106 -29.65 -23.38 -11.49
CA LEU A 106 -29.16 -24.55 -12.18
C LEU A 106 -29.62 -24.56 -13.64
N ILE A 107 -28.88 -25.27 -14.49
CA ILE A 107 -29.22 -25.48 -15.91
C ILE A 107 -30.61 -26.13 -16.11
N ASN A 108 -31.11 -26.85 -15.11
CA ASN A 108 -32.43 -27.48 -15.14
C ASN A 108 -33.56 -26.56 -14.62
N GLY A 109 -33.26 -25.29 -14.31
CA GLY A 109 -34.21 -24.30 -13.81
C GLY A 109 -34.41 -24.29 -12.29
N THR A 110 -33.83 -25.24 -11.55
CA THR A 110 -33.91 -25.28 -10.08
C THR A 110 -33.10 -24.13 -9.48
N ILE A 111 -33.60 -23.54 -8.40
CA ILE A 111 -32.89 -22.52 -7.62
C ILE A 111 -32.43 -23.15 -6.31
N VAL A 112 -31.16 -22.98 -5.97
CA VAL A 112 -30.61 -23.34 -4.66
C VAL A 112 -30.00 -22.11 -4.01
N PHE A 113 -30.04 -22.05 -2.68
CA PHE A 113 -29.40 -20.97 -1.94
C PHE A 113 -28.86 -21.46 -0.60
N GLN A 114 -27.90 -20.71 -0.06
CA GLN A 114 -27.35 -20.88 1.27
C GLN A 114 -27.21 -19.52 1.95
N THR A 115 -27.49 -19.50 3.24
CA THR A 115 -27.44 -18.29 4.08
C THR A 115 -26.44 -18.49 5.19
N PHE A 116 -25.55 -17.50 5.35
CA PHE A 116 -24.57 -17.42 6.43
C PHE A 116 -24.92 -16.22 7.30
N VAL A 117 -25.15 -16.48 8.58
CA VAL A 117 -25.61 -15.46 9.54
C VAL A 117 -24.50 -15.07 10.50
N ASN A 118 -24.60 -13.86 11.04
CA ASN A 118 -23.70 -13.36 12.07
C ASN A 118 -22.22 -13.36 11.63
N VAL A 119 -21.94 -13.06 10.36
CA VAL A 119 -20.56 -12.98 9.86
C VAL A 119 -20.06 -11.57 10.08
N TYR A 120 -19.11 -11.36 10.98
CA TYR A 120 -18.47 -10.06 11.14
C TYR A 120 -17.45 -9.83 10.03
N ILE A 121 -17.61 -8.73 9.28
CA ILE A 121 -16.72 -8.31 8.20
C ILE A 121 -16.00 -7.03 8.64
N GLY A 122 -14.71 -7.15 8.92
CA GLY A 122 -13.81 -6.06 9.31
C GLY A 122 -12.87 -5.66 8.18
N ASN A 123 -13.29 -4.72 7.34
CA ASN A 123 -12.39 -4.09 6.38
C ASN A 123 -11.40 -3.16 7.08
N PHE A 124 -10.17 -3.15 6.59
CA PHE A 124 -9.21 -2.11 6.94
C PHE A 124 -9.39 -0.98 5.94
N PHE A 125 -9.83 0.18 6.44
CA PHE A 125 -10.04 1.36 5.64
C PHE A 125 -8.82 2.26 5.78
N VAL A 126 -7.76 1.96 5.02
CA VAL A 126 -6.56 2.79 5.05
C VAL A 126 -6.83 4.09 4.28
N PRO A 127 -6.71 5.29 4.91
CA PRO A 127 -6.92 6.55 4.20
C PRO A 127 -5.87 6.73 3.11
N ARG A 128 -6.19 7.50 2.08
CA ARG A 128 -5.28 7.85 0.98
C ARG A 128 -5.02 9.34 0.96
N VAL A 129 -3.79 9.71 0.65
CA VAL A 129 -3.36 11.10 0.45
C VAL A 129 -2.53 11.18 -0.82
N THR A 130 -2.60 12.32 -1.50
CA THR A 130 -1.77 12.63 -2.67
C THR A 130 -1.37 14.10 -2.62
N VAL A 131 -0.07 14.37 -2.56
CA VAL A 131 0.50 15.72 -2.62
C VAL A 131 0.25 16.28 -4.01
N THR A 132 -0.27 17.50 -4.08
CA THR A 132 -0.58 18.17 -5.36
C THR A 132 0.33 19.34 -5.65
N SER A 133 0.86 19.99 -4.61
CA SER A 133 1.89 21.02 -4.76
C SER A 133 2.62 21.21 -3.42
N PRO A 134 3.96 21.28 -3.41
CA PRO A 134 4.84 21.12 -4.56
C PRO A 134 4.89 19.65 -4.98
N ASN A 135 5.02 19.38 -6.28
CA ASN A 135 5.12 18.02 -6.81
C ASN A 135 6.34 17.80 -7.69
N GLY A 136 7.19 18.81 -7.87
CA GLY A 136 8.46 18.71 -8.58
C GLY A 136 8.76 19.92 -9.44
N ALA A 137 10.04 20.31 -9.47
CA ALA A 137 10.59 21.40 -10.28
C ALA A 137 10.00 22.80 -10.02
N GLU A 138 9.14 22.99 -9.02
CA GLU A 138 8.75 24.34 -8.61
C GLU A 138 9.93 25.10 -8.01
N VAL A 139 9.88 26.43 -8.14
CA VAL A 139 10.83 27.34 -7.50
C VAL A 139 10.05 28.25 -6.55
N TRP A 140 10.19 28.03 -5.25
CA TRP A 140 9.46 28.71 -4.20
C TRP A 140 10.35 29.69 -3.45
N SER A 141 9.82 30.90 -3.25
CA SER A 141 10.42 31.91 -2.38
C SER A 141 9.33 32.58 -1.55
N GLY A 142 9.64 32.97 -0.32
CA GLY A 142 8.67 33.57 0.60
C GLY A 142 7.57 32.59 1.01
N ILE A 143 6.32 33.06 1.01
CA ILE A 143 5.18 32.34 1.55
C ILE A 143 4.47 31.56 0.43
N ASN A 144 4.42 30.24 0.55
CA ASN A 144 3.82 29.34 -0.44
C ASN A 144 2.89 28.33 0.25
N ASN A 145 1.94 27.76 -0.50
CA ASN A 145 0.99 26.79 0.02
C ASN A 145 1.35 25.38 -0.43
N ILE A 146 1.59 24.51 0.55
CA ILE A 146 1.61 23.06 0.36
C ILE A 146 0.16 22.59 0.32
N THR A 147 -0.20 21.80 -0.68
CA THR A 147 -1.57 21.33 -0.93
C THR A 147 -1.58 19.83 -1.23
N TRP A 148 -2.66 19.16 -0.84
CA TRP A 148 -2.86 17.75 -1.10
C TRP A 148 -4.34 17.41 -1.25
N THR A 149 -4.62 16.25 -1.84
CA THR A 149 -5.93 15.61 -1.80
C THR A 149 -5.88 14.41 -0.87
N ALA A 150 -7.04 14.04 -0.32
CA ALA A 150 -7.15 12.87 0.55
C ALA A 150 -8.58 12.34 0.58
N SER A 151 -8.70 11.03 0.77
CA SER A 151 -9.96 10.29 0.83
C SER A 151 -9.88 9.10 1.77
N ASP A 152 -11.02 8.70 2.31
CA ASP A 152 -11.22 7.46 3.04
C ASP A 152 -12.54 6.84 2.57
N ILE A 153 -12.59 5.52 2.51
CA ILE A 153 -13.81 4.77 2.17
C ILE A 153 -14.68 4.58 3.42
N ASN A 154 -14.08 4.58 4.62
CA ASN A 154 -14.86 4.51 5.84
C ASN A 154 -15.70 5.78 6.00
N VAL A 155 -17.01 5.60 6.09
CA VAL A 155 -17.94 6.74 6.16
C VAL A 155 -18.05 7.24 7.59
N GLY A 156 -17.73 8.51 7.81
CA GLY A 156 -17.90 9.20 9.10
C GLY A 156 -16.61 9.58 9.80
N ASP A 157 -15.46 9.07 9.33
CA ASP A 157 -14.17 9.35 9.94
C ASP A 157 -13.62 10.73 9.57
N SER A 158 -12.96 11.36 10.55
CA SER A 158 -12.32 12.66 10.38
C SER A 158 -10.82 12.49 10.14
N LEU A 159 -10.39 12.83 8.92
CA LEU A 159 -8.98 12.76 8.56
C LEU A 159 -8.16 13.89 9.18
N ARG A 160 -6.96 13.53 9.67
CA ARG A 160 -5.95 14.47 10.17
C ARG A 160 -4.67 14.31 9.37
N TYR A 161 -3.96 15.42 9.20
CA TYR A 161 -2.75 15.48 8.40
C TYR A 161 -1.55 15.98 9.21
N GLN A 162 -0.38 15.50 8.83
CA GLN A 162 0.92 16.00 9.27
C GLN A 162 1.75 16.30 8.02
N VAL A 163 2.39 17.46 7.99
CA VAL A 163 3.22 17.88 6.85
C VAL A 163 4.66 17.90 7.31
N PHE A 164 5.50 17.24 6.54
CA PHE A 164 6.93 17.17 6.74
C PHE A 164 7.66 17.77 5.54
N ILE A 165 8.84 18.31 5.79
CA ILE A 165 9.76 18.81 4.78
C ILE A 165 11.11 18.13 4.95
N SER A 166 11.74 17.78 3.84
CA SER A 166 13.12 17.33 3.79
C SER A 166 13.92 18.36 3.02
N SER A 167 15.11 18.72 3.51
CA SER A 167 16.08 19.58 2.82
C SER A 167 17.28 18.80 2.28
N ASP A 168 17.29 17.47 2.39
CA ASP A 168 18.44 16.61 2.08
C ASP A 168 18.12 15.52 1.05
N GLY A 169 17.11 15.76 0.20
CA GLY A 169 16.66 14.83 -0.83
C GLY A 169 15.91 13.62 -0.28
N GLY A 170 15.26 13.75 0.88
CA GLY A 170 14.41 12.72 1.48
C GLY A 170 15.13 11.75 2.40
N LYS A 171 16.33 12.08 2.89
CA LYS A 171 17.06 11.26 3.87
C LYS A 171 16.55 11.51 5.28
N SER A 172 16.17 12.75 5.59
CA SER A 172 15.53 13.15 6.83
C SER A 172 14.34 14.06 6.57
N PHE A 173 13.37 14.06 7.49
CA PHE A 173 12.13 14.81 7.38
C PHE A 173 11.83 15.50 8.70
N ASP A 174 11.68 16.83 8.65
CA ASP A 174 11.28 17.67 9.77
C ASP A 174 9.79 17.97 9.70
N ALA A 175 9.10 17.90 10.83
CA ALA A 175 7.69 18.21 10.91
C ALA A 175 7.46 19.72 10.85
N LEU A 176 6.73 20.20 9.83
CA LEU A 176 6.29 21.59 9.73
C LEU A 176 5.03 21.83 10.56
N VAL A 177 4.10 20.88 10.53
CA VAL A 177 2.84 20.95 11.26
C VAL A 177 2.27 19.56 11.51
N SER A 178 1.52 19.41 12.59
CA SER A 178 0.88 18.15 12.96
C SER A 178 -0.60 18.31 13.30
N SER A 179 -1.39 17.27 13.02
CA SER A 179 -2.79 17.12 13.44
C SER A 179 -3.74 18.20 12.93
N ILE A 180 -3.53 18.69 11.70
CA ILE A 180 -4.44 19.62 11.03
C ILE A 180 -5.54 18.88 10.26
N THR A 181 -6.69 19.52 10.05
CA THR A 181 -7.81 18.96 9.27
C THR A 181 -7.98 19.61 7.89
N ARG A 182 -7.26 20.70 7.64
CA ARG A 182 -7.23 21.38 6.34
C ARG A 182 -6.36 20.58 5.38
N LYS A 183 -6.67 20.66 4.08
CA LYS A 183 -5.93 20.00 2.99
C LYS A 183 -4.82 20.86 2.38
N TRP A 184 -4.37 21.85 3.15
CA TRP A 184 -3.30 22.76 2.78
C TRP A 184 -2.61 23.30 4.02
N PHE A 185 -1.35 23.69 3.84
CA PHE A 185 -0.52 24.34 4.84
C PHE A 185 0.31 25.46 4.21
N THR A 186 0.34 26.61 4.85
CA THR A 186 1.15 27.74 4.40
C THR A 186 2.54 27.64 5.02
N TRP A 187 3.56 27.58 4.16
CA TRP A 187 4.96 27.52 4.54
C TRP A 187 5.68 28.78 4.08
N ASP A 188 6.38 29.43 5.01
CA ASP A 188 7.31 30.52 4.71
C ASP A 188 8.73 29.97 4.59
N CYS A 189 9.22 29.85 3.36
CA CYS A 189 10.56 29.37 3.07
C CYS A 189 11.61 30.51 3.00
N SER A 190 11.25 31.76 3.29
CA SER A 190 12.19 32.90 3.20
C SER A 190 13.41 32.78 4.12
N THR A 191 13.25 32.10 5.26
CA THR A 191 14.28 31.90 6.29
C THR A 191 15.09 30.62 6.11
N TRP A 192 14.84 29.88 5.03
CA TRP A 192 15.48 28.61 4.73
C TRP A 192 16.55 28.77 3.64
N ASP A 193 17.55 27.89 3.67
CA ASP A 193 18.60 27.82 2.64
C ASP A 193 17.99 27.53 1.27
N ASN A 194 18.41 28.29 0.27
CA ASN A 194 18.00 28.12 -1.11
C ASN A 194 18.64 26.85 -1.71
N LEU A 195 17.89 25.76 -1.72
CA LEU A 195 18.32 24.43 -2.16
C LEU A 195 17.33 23.87 -3.18
N ASP A 196 17.80 23.02 -4.09
CA ASP A 196 17.00 22.28 -5.08
C ASP A 196 16.69 20.84 -4.66
N THR A 197 16.94 20.52 -3.39
CA THR A 197 16.81 19.17 -2.81
C THR A 197 15.60 19.02 -1.89
N TYR A 198 14.70 20.00 -1.86
CA TYR A 198 13.52 19.93 -1.00
C TYR A 198 12.54 18.85 -1.47
N LEU A 199 11.96 18.12 -0.50
CA LEU A 199 10.83 17.22 -0.70
C LEU A 199 9.79 17.46 0.38
N VAL A 200 8.52 17.36 0.01
CA VAL A 200 7.41 17.37 0.97
C VAL A 200 6.90 15.95 1.17
N GLU A 201 6.61 15.58 2.41
CA GLU A 201 5.83 14.38 2.75
C GLU A 201 4.58 14.81 3.52
N VAL A 202 3.41 14.36 3.09
CA VAL A 202 2.16 14.54 3.83
C VAL A 202 1.70 13.17 4.32
N ARG A 203 1.49 13.05 5.63
CA ARG A 203 0.90 11.87 6.27
C ARG A 203 -0.55 12.13 6.62
N VAL A 204 -1.43 11.19 6.31
CA VAL A 204 -2.85 11.20 6.69
C VAL A 204 -3.15 10.09 7.70
N THR A 205 -4.12 10.34 8.57
CA THR A 205 -4.67 9.34 9.50
C THR A 205 -6.15 9.57 9.77
N ASP A 206 -6.89 8.49 9.93
CA ASP A 206 -8.27 8.42 10.44
C ASP A 206 -8.32 8.22 11.98
N GLY A 207 -7.16 8.05 12.63
CA GLY A 207 -7.01 7.74 14.06
C GLY A 207 -6.62 6.28 14.34
N ILE A 208 -6.73 5.39 13.36
CA ILE A 208 -6.39 3.96 13.46
C ILE A 208 -5.28 3.63 12.46
N TYR A 209 -5.49 3.96 11.18
CA TYR A 209 -4.58 3.71 10.08
C TYR A 209 -3.85 4.99 9.65
N PHE A 210 -2.72 4.78 8.98
CA PHE A 210 -1.86 5.85 8.48
C PHE A 210 -1.43 5.53 7.06
N SER A 211 -1.35 6.56 6.23
CA SER A 211 -0.64 6.52 4.96
C SER A 211 0.07 7.84 4.73
N SER A 212 1.01 7.84 3.80
CA SER A 212 1.78 9.03 3.45
C SER A 212 1.99 9.09 1.95
N ASP A 213 2.13 10.30 1.45
CA ASP A 213 2.54 10.57 0.08
C ASP A 213 3.60 11.65 0.05
N ARG A 214 4.47 11.58 -0.95
CA ARG A 214 5.60 12.50 -1.14
C ARG A 214 5.44 13.20 -2.48
N SER A 215 5.97 14.42 -2.57
CA SER A 215 6.14 15.08 -3.86
C SER A 215 6.91 14.18 -4.84
N ASP A 216 6.45 14.08 -6.09
CA ASP A 216 7.00 13.16 -7.10
C ASP A 216 8.47 13.42 -7.44
N SER A 217 8.95 14.65 -7.23
CA SER A 217 10.35 15.04 -7.43
C SER A 217 10.76 16.16 -6.48
N THR A 218 12.07 16.43 -6.40
CA THR A 218 12.58 17.57 -5.64
C THR A 218 12.14 18.89 -6.27
N PHE A 219 12.08 19.92 -5.44
CA PHE A 219 11.77 21.29 -5.86
C PHE A 219 12.76 22.26 -5.22
N THR A 220 12.89 23.45 -5.81
CA THR A 220 13.75 24.51 -5.27
C THR A 220 12.97 25.38 -4.32
N ALA A 221 13.49 25.60 -3.12
CA ALA A 221 12.89 26.51 -2.15
C ALA A 221 13.95 27.18 -1.30
N GLY A 222 13.62 28.35 -0.74
CA GLY A 222 14.49 29.07 0.18
C GLY A 222 14.71 30.52 -0.22
N GLY A 223 15.03 31.36 0.76
CA GLY A 223 15.39 32.77 0.54
C GLY A 223 16.87 33.07 0.80
N ILE A 224 17.58 32.17 1.48
CA ILE A 224 18.98 32.37 1.87
C ILE A 224 19.88 31.74 0.82
N ASN A 225 20.49 32.57 -0.02
CA ASN A 225 21.48 32.10 -0.98
C ASN A 225 22.76 31.70 -0.24
N ILE A 226 23.02 30.39 -0.15
CA ILE A 226 24.27 29.87 0.37
C ILE A 226 25.40 30.18 -0.62
N THR A 227 26.28 31.09 -0.23
CA THR A 227 27.50 31.37 -0.99
C THR A 227 28.51 30.30 -0.64
N THR A 228 28.58 29.25 -1.45
CA THR A 228 29.69 28.30 -1.39
C THR A 228 30.95 29.06 -1.78
N THR A 229 31.70 29.55 -0.80
CA THR A 229 33.06 30.06 -1.02
C THR A 229 33.94 28.85 -1.33
N LEU A 230 33.98 28.47 -2.60
CA LEU A 230 35.01 27.58 -3.11
C LEU A 230 36.38 28.23 -2.77
N PRO A 231 37.34 27.53 -2.14
CA PRO A 231 38.68 28.07 -1.99
C PRO A 231 39.19 28.41 -3.38
N THR A 232 39.38 29.70 -3.63
CA THR A 232 40.00 30.18 -4.86
C THR A 232 41.45 29.73 -4.82
N THR A 233 41.78 28.68 -5.57
CA THR A 233 43.17 28.31 -5.79
C THR A 233 43.80 29.42 -6.63
N THR A 234 44.47 30.38 -5.97
CA THR A 234 45.35 31.32 -6.63
C THR A 234 46.54 30.53 -7.17
N THR A 235 46.57 30.30 -8.48
CA THR A 235 47.75 29.75 -9.16
C THR A 235 48.83 30.83 -9.20
N THR A 236 49.70 30.87 -8.19
CA THR A 236 50.98 31.57 -8.28
C THR A 236 51.99 30.62 -8.92
N THR A 237 52.36 30.90 -10.16
CA THR A 237 53.46 30.21 -10.85
C THR A 237 54.77 30.51 -10.12
N ILE A 238 55.34 29.51 -9.45
CA ILE A 238 56.73 29.54 -8.98
C ILE A 238 57.42 28.27 -9.47
N THR A 239 58.48 28.48 -10.22
CA THR A 239 59.36 27.50 -10.85
C THR A 239 60.15 26.71 -9.80
N GLY A 240 60.01 25.39 -9.82
CA GLY A 240 61.02 24.40 -9.46
C GLY A 240 61.55 24.35 -8.02
N ALA A 241 61.11 23.36 -7.24
CA ALA A 241 61.96 22.53 -6.36
C ALA A 241 61.16 21.35 -5.78
N THR A 242 61.76 20.16 -5.80
CA THR A 242 61.27 18.90 -5.22
C THR A 242 60.97 19.05 -3.73
N THR A 243 59.75 18.76 -3.27
CA THR A 243 59.48 18.43 -1.85
C THR A 243 58.22 17.57 -1.71
N THR A 244 58.37 16.53 -0.88
CA THR A 244 57.43 15.51 -0.41
C THR A 244 56.03 16.02 -0.11
N THR A 245 55.01 15.34 -0.64
CA THR A 245 53.59 15.51 -0.30
C THR A 245 53.32 15.05 1.14
N THR A 246 53.26 15.99 2.08
CA THR A 246 52.63 15.76 3.40
C THR A 246 51.16 16.19 3.31
N THR A 247 50.27 15.20 3.19
CA THR A 247 48.83 15.35 3.38
C THR A 247 48.54 15.55 4.87
N THR A 248 48.36 16.79 5.30
CA THR A 248 47.93 17.07 6.68
C THR A 248 46.42 16.84 6.79
N PHE A 249 46.03 15.64 7.20
CA PHE A 249 44.67 15.35 7.64
C PHE A 249 44.40 16.02 9.00
N ASP A 250 43.16 16.46 9.22
CA ASP A 250 42.69 17.00 10.50
C ASP A 250 43.03 15.99 11.62
N PRO A 251 43.83 16.38 12.65
CA PRO A 251 44.28 15.47 13.70
C PRO A 251 43.12 14.81 14.45
N ARG A 252 41.93 15.42 14.47
CA ARG A 252 40.73 14.83 15.09
C ARG A 252 40.12 13.73 14.22
N LEU A 253 40.09 13.93 12.90
CA LEU A 253 39.58 12.94 11.94
C LEU A 253 40.53 11.75 11.82
N THR A 254 41.85 11.98 11.83
CA THR A 254 42.86 10.91 11.83
C THR A 254 42.79 10.09 13.11
N ALA A 255 42.63 10.72 14.27
CA ALA A 255 42.47 10.00 15.54
C ALA A 255 41.19 9.13 15.55
N PHE A 256 40.07 9.64 15.03
CA PHE A 256 38.82 8.89 14.95
C PHE A 256 38.92 7.65 14.05
N MET A 257 39.55 7.80 12.87
CA MET A 257 39.75 6.68 11.94
C MET A 257 40.68 5.61 12.52
N VAL A 258 41.76 6.00 13.21
CA VAL A 258 42.67 5.05 13.85
C VAL A 258 41.97 4.27 14.97
N ILE A 259 41.17 4.93 15.80
CA ILE A 259 40.41 4.27 16.88
C ILE A 259 39.39 3.28 16.31
N LEU A 260 38.68 3.65 15.24
CA LEU A 260 37.66 2.81 14.61
C LEU A 260 38.26 1.56 13.95
N VAL A 261 39.44 1.70 13.32
CA VAL A 261 40.14 0.55 12.72
C VAL A 261 40.70 -0.39 13.79
N ILE A 262 41.27 0.16 14.89
CA ILE A 262 41.77 -0.66 15.99
C ILE A 262 40.63 -1.41 16.69
N SER A 263 39.49 -0.76 16.95
CA SER A 263 38.35 -1.43 17.60
C SER A 263 37.78 -2.57 16.76
N SER A 264 37.64 -2.35 15.44
CA SER A 264 37.21 -3.38 14.48
C SER A 264 38.18 -4.56 14.43
N SER A 265 39.48 -4.29 14.42
CA SER A 265 40.53 -5.32 14.36
C SER A 265 40.57 -6.18 15.64
N VAL A 266 40.41 -5.55 16.80
CA VAL A 266 40.34 -6.26 18.09
C VAL A 266 39.09 -7.14 18.15
N MET A 267 37.93 -6.64 17.70
CA MET A 267 36.70 -7.42 17.66
C MET A 267 36.82 -8.63 16.72
N ALA A 268 37.45 -8.47 15.55
CA ALA A 268 37.70 -9.57 14.62
C ALA A 268 38.59 -10.66 15.22
N ILE A 269 39.62 -10.29 15.98
CA ILE A 269 40.50 -11.23 16.67
C ILE A 269 39.75 -11.98 17.79
N VAL A 270 38.93 -11.28 18.57
CA VAL A 270 38.10 -11.90 19.63
C VAL A 270 37.14 -12.92 19.02
N VAL A 271 36.46 -12.56 17.93
CA VAL A 271 35.54 -13.47 17.22
C VAL A 271 36.29 -14.68 16.67
N TYR A 272 37.48 -14.50 16.10
CA TYR A 272 38.30 -15.60 15.59
C TYR A 272 38.70 -16.60 16.69
N TYR A 273 39.18 -16.12 17.83
CA TYR A 273 39.56 -17.00 18.94
C TYR A 273 38.36 -17.63 19.65
N ALA A 274 37.23 -16.92 19.73
CA ALA A 274 35.99 -17.49 20.22
C ALA A 274 35.55 -18.64 19.30
N ALA A 275 35.48 -18.43 17.98
CA ALA A 275 35.09 -19.46 17.02
C ALA A 275 36.03 -20.69 17.03
N ARG A 276 37.34 -20.48 17.15
CA ARG A 276 38.33 -21.58 17.23
C ARG A 276 38.20 -22.44 18.50
N LYS A 277 37.54 -21.96 19.56
CA LYS A 277 37.31 -22.77 20.77
C LYS A 277 36.14 -23.75 20.62
N TRP A 278 35.30 -23.58 19.60
CA TRP A 278 34.09 -24.39 19.36
C TRP A 278 34.19 -25.34 18.15
N PHE A 279 35.32 -25.35 17.44
CA PHE A 279 35.66 -26.29 16.38
C PHE A 279 36.98 -26.98 16.70
#